data_AF-A0A835H9R7-F1
#
_entry.id   AF-A0A835H9R7-F1
#
_cell.length_a   1.000
_cell.length_b   1.000
_cell.length_c   1.000
_cell.angle_alpha   90.00
_cell.angle_beta   90.00
_cell.angle_gamma   90.00
#
_symmetry.space_group_name_H-M   'P 1'
#
loop_
_entity.id
_entity.type
_entity.pdbx_description
1 polymer ?
#
loop_
_entity_poly.entity_id
_entity_poly.type
_entity_poly.pdbx_seq_one_letter_code
_entity_poly.pdbx_strand_id
1 'polypeptide(L)'
;MYQLAFCWDQSHCTTTELHTIDNIDKPVILKELVKLWEKDNPNLPWERREYNESNTVMLDDSPYKVLFNFAHTAIFLTSYDFQNENDNSLGPGGDIRMYFEGLATRKNVQKYIEQHPFGQQALTESDPSWPHYLQLINSHLHAPSDPGL
;
A
#
# COMPACT_ATOMS: atom_id res chain seq x y z
N MET A 1 -18.28 11.97 12.62
CA MET A 1 -17.92 12.65 11.37
C MET A 1 -16.54 12.16 10.99
N TYR A 2 -16.35 11.60 9.79
CA TYR A 2 -15.03 11.19 9.32
C TYR A 2 -14.34 12.41 8.71
N GLN A 3 -13.09 12.65 9.08
CA GLN A 3 -12.30 13.77 8.58
C GLN A 3 -11.06 13.21 7.89
N LEU A 4 -10.78 13.69 6.68
CA LEU A 4 -9.51 13.44 6.02
C LEU A 4 -8.41 14.15 6.81
N ALA A 5 -7.45 13.40 7.34
CA ALA A 5 -6.40 13.95 8.19
C ALA A 5 -5.35 14.75 7.39
N PHE A 6 -4.99 14.30 6.19
CA PHE A 6 -3.96 14.90 5.34
C PHE A 6 -4.05 14.34 3.91
N CYS A 7 -3.32 14.94 2.97
CA CYS A 7 -3.12 14.41 1.61
C CYS A 7 -1.65 14.02 1.42
N TRP A 8 -1.41 12.87 0.78
CA TRP A 8 -0.09 12.39 0.41
C TRP A 8 -0.06 12.14 -1.09
N ASP A 9 0.45 13.11 -1.84
CA ASP A 9 0.52 13.01 -3.30
C ASP A 9 1.80 12.32 -3.79
N GLN A 10 1.95 12.24 -5.11
CA GLN A 10 3.09 11.61 -5.76
C GLN A 10 4.45 12.23 -5.36
N SER A 11 4.51 13.51 -4.99
CA SER A 11 5.77 14.17 -4.64
C SER A 11 6.42 13.59 -3.37
N HIS A 12 5.64 12.87 -2.57
CA HIS A 12 6.12 12.18 -1.37
C HIS A 12 6.40 10.68 -1.59
N CYS A 13 6.11 10.16 -2.77
CA CYS A 13 6.35 8.75 -3.14
C CYS A 13 7.76 8.58 -3.75
N THR A 14 8.27 7.34 -3.79
CA THR A 14 9.54 7.05 -4.49
C THR A 14 9.24 6.73 -5.96
N THR A 15 9.69 7.60 -6.86
CA THR A 15 9.63 7.34 -8.30
C THR A 15 10.82 6.48 -8.69
N THR A 16 10.57 5.38 -9.41
CA THR A 16 11.61 4.46 -9.86
C THR A 16 11.90 4.63 -11.35
N GLU A 17 13.02 4.08 -11.82
CA GLU A 17 13.36 4.06 -13.26
C GLU A 17 12.58 2.99 -14.05
N LEU A 18 11.96 2.02 -13.37
CA LEU A 18 11.14 1.00 -14.01
C LEU A 18 9.76 1.57 -14.33
N HIS A 19 9.20 1.17 -15.47
CA HIS A 19 7.85 1.59 -15.89
C HIS A 19 6.83 0.47 -15.65
N THR A 20 5.55 0.82 -15.56
CA THR A 20 4.49 -0.17 -15.36
C THR A 20 4.33 -1.05 -16.61
N ILE A 21 3.93 -2.30 -16.42
CA ILE A 21 3.85 -3.28 -17.52
C ILE A 21 2.78 -2.88 -18.55
N ASP A 22 1.70 -2.28 -18.07
CA ASP A 22 0.57 -1.81 -18.87
C ASP A 22 0.85 -0.49 -19.59
N ASN A 23 1.82 0.32 -19.12
CA ASN A 23 2.11 1.62 -19.69
C ASN A 23 3.59 1.99 -19.54
N ILE A 24 4.31 1.95 -20.65
CA ILE A 24 5.74 2.27 -20.71
C ILE A 24 6.06 3.74 -20.41
N ASP A 25 5.10 4.65 -20.50
CA ASP A 25 5.30 6.06 -20.18
C ASP A 25 5.03 6.36 -18.69
N LYS A 26 4.55 5.36 -17.94
CA LYS A 26 4.19 5.50 -16.53
C LYS A 26 5.27 4.86 -15.64
N PRO A 27 6.06 5.64 -14.89
CA PRO A 27 7.01 5.05 -13.96
C PRO A 27 6.29 4.30 -12.83
N VAL A 28 6.91 3.25 -12.31
CA VAL A 28 6.50 2.62 -11.06
C VAL A 28 6.79 3.60 -9.93
N ILE A 29 5.73 3.96 -9.20
CA ILE A 29 5.76 4.85 -8.05
C ILE A 29 5.47 4.02 -6.80
N LEU A 30 6.43 3.97 -5.89
CA LEU A 30 6.35 3.22 -4.64
C LEU A 30 5.73 4.08 -3.54
N LYS A 31 4.77 3.50 -2.84
CA LYS A 31 4.05 4.08 -1.72
C LYS A 31 4.49 3.40 -0.43
N GLU A 32 5.53 3.96 0.16
CA GLU A 32 6.22 3.39 1.31
C GLU A 32 5.63 3.92 2.62
N LEU A 33 4.94 3.05 3.39
CA LEU A 33 4.32 3.45 4.66
C LEU A 33 5.34 3.91 5.70
N VAL A 34 6.58 3.42 5.62
CA VAL A 34 7.65 3.84 6.52
C VAL A 34 7.91 5.35 6.47
N LYS A 35 7.68 6.02 5.33
CA LYS A 35 7.82 7.48 5.22
C LYS A 35 6.77 8.23 6.05
N LEU A 36 5.57 7.66 6.18
CA LEU A 36 4.51 8.18 7.07
C LEU A 36 4.85 7.94 8.54
N TRP A 37 5.36 6.74 8.84
CA TRP A 37 5.71 6.33 10.21
C TRP A 37 6.91 7.11 10.75
N GLU A 38 7.93 7.35 9.92
CA GLU A 38 9.12 8.10 10.31
C GLU A 38 8.95 9.62 10.23
N LYS A 39 7.77 10.09 9.76
CA LYS A 39 7.40 11.50 9.64
C LYS A 39 8.32 12.26 8.69
N ASP A 40 8.58 11.71 7.50
CA ASP A 40 9.42 12.34 6.47
C ASP A 40 8.92 13.74 6.07
N ASN A 41 7.60 13.95 6.11
CA ASN A 41 7.01 15.28 6.03
C ASN A 41 6.76 15.82 7.45
N PRO A 42 7.46 16.89 7.88
CA PRO A 42 7.31 17.43 9.23
C PRO A 42 5.92 18.01 9.52
N ASN A 43 5.11 18.29 8.49
CA ASN A 43 3.76 18.84 8.62
C ASN A 43 2.68 17.77 8.90
N LEU A 44 3.04 16.49 9.01
CA LEU A 44 2.08 15.44 9.37
C LEU A 44 1.54 15.65 10.80
N PRO A 45 0.24 15.39 11.04
CA PRO A 45 -0.45 15.77 12.27
C PRO A 45 -0.17 14.85 13.48
N TRP A 46 0.61 13.78 13.29
CA TRP A 46 0.98 12.81 14.33
C TRP A 46 2.47 12.85 14.65
N GLU A 47 2.87 12.21 15.74
CA GLU A 47 4.27 12.08 16.11
C GLU A 47 4.97 10.93 15.38
N ARG A 48 6.30 11.04 15.24
CA ARG A 48 7.13 9.98 14.65
C ARG A 48 6.88 8.66 15.39
N ARG A 49 6.59 7.60 14.64
CA ARG A 49 6.26 6.23 15.09
C ARG A 49 4.98 6.09 15.92
N GLU A 50 4.12 7.11 15.94
CA GLU A 50 2.75 6.98 16.45
C GLU A 50 1.96 5.95 15.62
N TYR A 51 2.19 5.94 14.30
CA TYR A 51 1.74 4.91 13.39
C TYR A 51 2.87 3.95 13.02
N ASN A 52 2.53 2.67 12.83
CA ASN A 52 3.42 1.58 12.44
C ASN A 52 2.60 0.40 11.85
N GLU A 53 3.23 -0.74 11.61
CA GLU A 53 2.60 -1.94 11.02
C GLU A 53 1.42 -2.48 11.84
N SER A 54 1.43 -2.29 13.17
CA SER A 54 0.38 -2.84 14.04
C SER A 54 -0.91 -2.02 14.01
N ASN A 55 -0.89 -0.78 13.50
CA ASN A 55 -2.04 0.12 13.52
C ASN A 55 -2.29 0.87 12.19
N THR A 56 -1.53 0.54 11.13
CA THR A 56 -1.66 1.15 9.80
C THR A 56 -1.97 0.07 8.76
N VAL A 57 -2.85 0.39 7.82
CA VAL A 57 -3.11 -0.42 6.64
C VAL A 57 -3.25 0.48 5.42
N MET A 58 -2.64 0.08 4.31
CA MET A 58 -2.83 0.74 3.02
C MET A 58 -3.84 -0.01 2.16
N LEU A 59 -4.66 0.75 1.43
CA LEU A 59 -5.54 0.25 0.40
C LEU A 59 -5.04 0.74 -0.96
N ASP A 60 -4.79 -0.18 -1.88
CA ASP A 60 -4.44 0.12 -3.27
C ASP A 60 -4.98 -1.00 -4.17
N ASP A 61 -5.13 -0.76 -5.46
CA ASP A 61 -5.52 -1.79 -6.43
C ASP A 61 -4.33 -2.35 -7.22
N SER A 62 -3.14 -1.80 -6.97
CA SER A 62 -1.91 -2.09 -7.69
C SER A 62 -0.84 -2.67 -6.76
N PRO A 63 -0.73 -4.01 -6.62
CA PRO A 63 0.18 -4.64 -5.66
C PRO A 63 1.64 -4.18 -5.76
N TYR A 64 2.12 -3.89 -6.98
CA TYR A 64 3.50 -3.44 -7.20
C TYR A 64 3.84 -2.10 -6.52
N LYS A 65 2.86 -1.22 -6.24
CA LYS A 65 3.14 0.08 -5.61
C LYS A 65 3.59 -0.04 -4.16
N VAL A 66 3.37 -1.20 -3.54
CA VAL A 66 3.58 -1.41 -2.10
C VAL A 66 4.70 -2.41 -1.83
N LEU A 67 5.49 -2.74 -2.87
CA LEU A 67 6.47 -3.82 -2.87
C LEU A 67 7.47 -3.78 -1.70
N PHE A 68 7.77 -2.59 -1.18
CA PHE A 68 8.72 -2.38 -0.08
C PHE A 68 8.04 -2.16 1.29
N ASN A 69 6.72 -2.33 1.38
CA ASN A 69 6.02 -2.33 2.66
C ASN A 69 6.11 -3.70 3.33
N PHE A 70 6.07 -3.73 4.65
CA PHE A 70 6.03 -4.99 5.40
C PHE A 70 4.82 -5.85 5.00
N ALA A 71 5.00 -7.17 5.03
CA ALA A 71 3.93 -8.11 4.77
C ALA A 71 2.69 -7.82 5.64
N HIS A 72 1.50 -7.99 5.05
CA HIS A 72 0.22 -7.80 5.71
C HIS A 72 -0.04 -6.36 6.22
N THR A 73 0.59 -5.34 5.63
CA THR A 73 0.28 -3.92 5.88
C THR A 73 -0.48 -3.25 4.74
N ALA A 74 -0.83 -4.01 3.70
CA ALA A 74 -1.61 -3.55 2.57
C ALA A 74 -2.68 -4.57 2.20
N ILE A 75 -3.80 -4.07 1.68
CA ILE A 75 -4.92 -4.83 1.14
C ILE A 75 -5.12 -4.38 -0.30
N PHE A 76 -5.18 -5.35 -1.21
CA PHE A 76 -5.27 -5.09 -2.65
C PHE A 76 -6.70 -5.22 -3.13
N LEU A 77 -7.37 -4.12 -3.44
CA LEU A 77 -8.76 -4.16 -3.89
C LEU A 77 -8.84 -4.44 -5.38
N THR A 78 -9.94 -5.03 -5.85
CA THR A 78 -10.24 -5.03 -7.29
C THR A 78 -10.47 -3.60 -7.74
N SER A 79 -9.90 -3.19 -8.88
CA SER A 79 -10.11 -1.87 -9.45
C SER A 79 -11.60 -1.61 -9.71
N TYR A 80 -12.03 -0.38 -9.42
CA TYR A 80 -13.40 0.04 -9.70
C TYR A 80 -13.70 0.00 -11.20
N ASP A 81 -14.84 -0.60 -11.55
CA ASP A 81 -15.38 -0.60 -12.90
C ASP A 81 -16.73 0.10 -12.92
N PHE A 82 -16.82 1.24 -13.63
CA PHE A 82 -18.05 2.02 -13.73
C PHE A 82 -19.19 1.27 -14.44
N GLN A 83 -18.88 0.21 -15.19
CA GLN A 83 -19.88 -0.64 -15.84
C GLN A 83 -20.50 -1.65 -14.86
N ASN A 84 -19.86 -1.89 -13.72
CA ASN A 84 -20.41 -2.75 -12.68
C ASN A 84 -21.40 -1.99 -11.81
N GLU A 85 -22.65 -1.89 -12.28
CA GLU A 85 -23.74 -1.25 -11.52
C GLU A 85 -24.08 -1.96 -10.20
N ASN A 86 -23.58 -3.19 -10.00
CA ASN A 86 -23.78 -3.96 -8.77
C ASN A 86 -22.64 -3.78 -7.76
N ASP A 87 -21.64 -2.94 -8.03
CA ASP A 87 -20.58 -2.64 -7.06
C ASP A 87 -21.19 -1.94 -5.84
N ASN A 88 -21.24 -2.69 -4.74
CA ASN A 88 -21.71 -2.21 -3.45
C ASN A 88 -20.62 -2.37 -2.36
N SER A 89 -19.37 -2.59 -2.75
CA SER A 89 -18.29 -2.98 -1.84
C SER A 89 -18.02 -1.95 -0.74
N LEU A 90 -18.13 -0.66 -1.07
CA LEU A 90 -18.02 0.45 -0.11
C LEU A 90 -19.35 0.82 0.58
N GLY A 91 -20.47 0.26 0.12
CA GLY A 91 -21.80 0.52 0.64
C GLY A 91 -22.09 -0.14 1.99
N PRO A 92 -23.24 0.18 2.64
CA PRO A 92 -23.69 -0.53 3.84
C PRO A 92 -23.79 -2.05 3.60
N GLY A 93 -23.08 -2.84 4.40
CA GLY A 93 -23.01 -4.30 4.24
C GLY A 93 -22.10 -4.78 3.09
N GLY A 94 -21.43 -3.86 2.38
CA GLY A 94 -20.43 -4.17 1.37
C GLY A 94 -19.21 -4.87 1.96
N ASP A 95 -18.56 -5.72 1.17
CA ASP A 95 -17.47 -6.59 1.61
C ASP A 95 -16.26 -5.82 2.16
N ILE A 96 -15.81 -4.75 1.48
CA ILE A 96 -14.75 -3.87 1.97
C ILE A 96 -15.16 -3.29 3.33
N ARG A 97 -16.37 -2.73 3.41
CA ARG A 97 -16.84 -2.12 4.65
C ARG A 97 -16.88 -3.11 5.81
N MET A 98 -17.45 -4.29 5.60
CA MET A 98 -17.54 -5.35 6.61
C MET A 98 -16.15 -5.81 7.08
N TYR A 99 -15.19 -5.92 6.16
CA TYR A 99 -13.81 -6.27 6.50
C TYR A 99 -13.18 -5.23 7.43
N PHE A 100 -13.33 -3.94 7.10
CA PHE A 100 -12.75 -2.84 7.89
C PHE A 100 -13.46 -2.62 9.22
N GLU A 101 -14.77 -2.87 9.31
CA GLU A 101 -15.49 -2.90 10.59
C GLU A 101 -14.92 -3.99 11.52
N GLY A 102 -14.58 -5.16 10.97
CA GLY A 102 -13.86 -6.21 11.69
C GLY A 102 -12.46 -5.79 12.12
N LEU A 103 -11.67 -5.25 11.18
CA LEU A 103 -10.30 -4.81 11.39
C LEU A 103 -10.19 -3.72 12.48
N ALA A 104 -11.10 -2.75 12.48
CA ALA A 104 -11.09 -1.61 13.41
C ALA A 104 -11.22 -2.01 14.89
N THR A 105 -11.69 -3.24 15.18
CA THR A 105 -11.81 -3.77 16.54
C THR A 105 -10.55 -4.50 17.02
N ARG A 106 -9.50 -4.57 16.20
CA ARG A 106 -8.29 -5.34 16.48
C ARG A 106 -7.17 -4.46 17.01
N LYS A 107 -6.39 -5.01 17.95
CA LYS A 107 -5.21 -4.35 18.51
C LYS A 107 -3.99 -4.38 17.58
N ASN A 108 -3.93 -5.37 16.70
CA ASN A 108 -2.85 -5.54 15.74
C ASN A 108 -3.47 -5.80 14.37
N VAL A 109 -3.39 -4.79 13.52
CA VAL A 109 -3.92 -4.76 12.15
C VAL A 109 -3.20 -5.78 11.28
N GLN A 110 -1.86 -5.80 11.30
CA GLN A 110 -1.04 -6.72 10.52
C GLN A 110 -1.43 -8.20 10.74
N LYS A 111 -1.55 -8.61 12.01
CA LYS A 111 -1.93 -9.97 12.37
C LYS A 111 -3.36 -10.31 11.94
N TYR A 112 -4.27 -9.34 11.96
CA TYR A 112 -5.62 -9.60 11.47
C TYR A 112 -5.64 -9.84 9.97
N ILE A 113 -4.89 -9.04 9.20
CA ILE A 113 -4.78 -9.17 7.75
C ILE A 113 -4.15 -10.50 7.35
N GLU A 114 -3.12 -10.94 8.07
CA GLU A 114 -2.51 -12.27 7.92
C GLU A 114 -3.54 -13.40 8.10
N GLN A 115 -4.38 -13.31 9.14
CA GLN A 115 -5.36 -14.34 9.49
C GLN A 115 -6.65 -14.30 8.65
N HIS A 116 -6.94 -13.15 8.05
CA HIS A 116 -8.15 -12.89 7.27
C HIS A 116 -7.73 -12.21 5.95
N PRO A 117 -7.12 -12.93 5.01
CA PRO A 117 -6.75 -12.35 3.73
C PRO A 117 -8.00 -11.87 2.98
N PHE A 118 -7.90 -10.71 2.34
CA PHE A 118 -9.00 -10.08 1.61
C PHE A 118 -8.48 -9.35 0.37
N GLY A 119 -9.27 -9.38 -0.71
CA GLY A 119 -8.92 -8.80 -1.99
C GLY A 119 -7.96 -9.67 -2.82
N GLN A 120 -7.21 -9.02 -3.70
CA GLN A 120 -6.21 -9.62 -4.57
C GLN A 120 -4.97 -10.05 -3.76
N GLN A 121 -4.20 -10.99 -4.31
CA GLN A 121 -2.96 -11.42 -3.68
C GLN A 121 -1.87 -10.36 -3.82
N ALA A 122 -0.97 -10.33 -2.83
CA ALA A 122 0.27 -9.59 -2.95
C ALA A 122 1.10 -10.11 -4.13
N LEU A 123 1.96 -9.26 -4.68
CA LEU A 123 2.93 -9.69 -5.67
C LEU A 123 3.93 -10.67 -5.02
N THR A 124 4.02 -11.88 -5.55
CA THR A 124 4.94 -12.92 -5.10
C THR A 124 5.73 -13.49 -6.28
N GLU A 125 6.72 -14.35 -5.99
CA GLU A 125 7.55 -15.01 -7.01
C GLU A 125 6.74 -15.85 -8.02
N SER A 126 5.52 -16.26 -7.66
CA SER A 126 4.64 -17.01 -8.56
C SER A 126 3.87 -16.12 -9.54
N ASP A 127 3.89 -14.81 -9.37
CA ASP A 127 3.20 -13.89 -10.28
C ASP A 127 3.94 -13.83 -11.64
N PRO A 128 3.24 -13.94 -12.79
CA PRO A 128 3.86 -13.83 -14.11
C PRO A 128 4.63 -12.52 -14.34
N SER A 129 4.23 -11.45 -13.66
CA SER A 129 4.90 -10.14 -13.69
C SER A 129 6.08 -10.02 -12.72
N TRP A 130 6.31 -11.01 -11.86
CA TRP A 130 7.41 -10.99 -10.89
C TRP A 130 8.78 -10.68 -11.49
N PRO A 131 9.20 -11.29 -12.62
CA PRO A 131 10.51 -10.99 -13.22
C PRO A 131 10.69 -9.52 -13.60
N HIS A 132 9.61 -8.81 -13.90
CA HIS A 132 9.63 -7.37 -14.18
C HIS A 132 9.93 -6.59 -12.90
N TYR A 133 9.15 -6.80 -11.84
CA TYR A 133 9.28 -6.06 -10.58
C TYR A 133 10.48 -6.51 -9.72
N LEU A 134 11.00 -7.72 -9.91
CA LEU A 134 12.22 -8.20 -9.27
C LEU A 134 13.43 -7.31 -9.60
N GLN A 135 13.42 -6.65 -10.76
CA GLN A 135 14.45 -5.68 -11.13
C GLN A 135 14.50 -4.51 -10.15
N LEU A 136 13.35 -4.04 -9.63
CA LEU A 136 13.30 -2.98 -8.62
C LEU A 136 13.92 -3.44 -7.30
N ILE A 137 13.61 -4.66 -6.86
CA ILE A 137 14.14 -5.22 -5.62
C ILE A 137 15.67 -5.30 -5.71
N ASN A 138 16.20 -5.81 -6.82
CA ASN A 138 17.63 -5.94 -7.04
C ASN A 138 18.32 -4.56 -7.09
N SER A 139 17.76 -3.59 -7.81
CA SER A 139 18.30 -2.23 -7.85
C SER A 139 18.29 -1.56 -6.47
N HIS A 140 17.26 -1.80 -5.66
CA HIS A 140 17.15 -1.23 -4.32
C HIS A 140 18.13 -1.88 -3.32
N LEU A 141 18.40 -3.18 -3.44
CA LEU A 141 19.41 -3.88 -2.62
C LEU A 141 20.85 -3.47 -2.95
N HIS A 142 21.09 -3.00 -4.19
CA HIS A 142 22.39 -2.55 -4.66
C HIS A 142 22.58 -1.03 -4.63
N ALA A 143 21.57 -0.27 -4.19
CA ALA A 143 21.73 1.15 -3.93
C ALA A 143 22.73 1.33 -2.77
N PRO A 144 23.74 2.22 -2.91
CA PRO A 144 24.62 2.53 -1.79
C PRO A 144 23.77 3.01 -0.62
N SER A 145 24.04 2.47 0.58
CA SER A 145 23.48 3.00 1.82
C SER A 145 23.74 4.50 1.83
N ASP A 146 22.69 5.31 1.94
CA ASP A 146 22.83 6.75 2.05
C ASP A 146 23.82 7.05 3.20
N PRO A 147 24.99 7.66 2.97
CA PRO A 147 25.97 7.91 4.02
C PRO A 147 25.57 9.07 4.95
N GLY A 148 24.29 9.47 4.94
CA GLY A 148 23.78 10.67 5.59
C GLY A 148 22.79 10.41 6.72
N LEU A 149 23.24 9.80 7.82
CA LEU A 149 22.80 10.08 9.19
C LEU A 149 24.01 10.07 10.13
#